data_AF-A0A9W9QNA4-F1
#
_entry.id   AF-A0A9W9QNA4-F1
#
_cell.length_a   1.000
_cell.length_b   1.000
_cell.length_c   1.000
_cell.angle_alpha   90.00
_cell.angle_beta   90.00
_cell.angle_gamma   90.00
#
_symmetry.space_group_name_H-M   'P 1'
#
loop_
_entity.id
_entity.type
_entity.pdbx_description
1 polymer ?
#
loop_
_entity_poly.entity_id
_entity_poly.type
_entity_poly.pdbx_seq_one_letter_code
_entity_poly.pdbx_strand_id
1 'polypeptide(L)'
;MDSLNRIISPDPEPSNKRPNNDTAENPKPKKHRRGRHEPEPDWSAQMREKVSKSSNRVGHACDRCKLKKMRCTPDVNGCGCCIVLNLPCKVTDRVTGETFVRGAAGKMYQEIYKLQQESIDQKMQIAIWQHKCALLEQMVENLQERTNTPVSDDFGTFEVGYI
;
A
#
# COMPACT_ATOMS: atom_id res chain seq x y z
N MET A 1 -33.51 80.21 -4.13
CA MET A 1 -34.81 79.76 -3.63
C MET A 1 -35.64 79.50 -4.89
N ASP A 2 -35.82 78.29 -5.42
CA ASP A 2 -35.67 76.94 -4.89
C ASP A 2 -35.47 75.99 -6.09
N SER A 3 -34.45 75.15 -6.03
CA SER A 3 -34.56 73.69 -5.93
C SER A 3 -35.04 72.98 -7.21
N LEU A 4 -34.03 72.46 -7.92
CA LEU A 4 -34.11 71.33 -8.86
C LEU A 4 -34.82 70.15 -8.19
N ASN A 5 -35.87 69.62 -8.81
CA ASN A 5 -36.34 68.25 -8.54
C ASN A 5 -36.41 67.46 -9.85
N ARG A 6 -35.35 66.69 -10.09
CA ARG A 6 -35.32 65.56 -11.03
C ARG A 6 -36.22 64.46 -10.47
N ILE A 7 -37.17 64.02 -11.27
CA ILE A 7 -37.98 62.82 -11.01
C ILE A 7 -37.02 61.63 -11.04
N ILE A 8 -36.78 61.05 -9.86
CA ILE A 8 -36.03 59.81 -9.66
C ILE A 8 -37.00 58.66 -9.88
N SER A 9 -36.70 57.80 -10.86
CA SER A 9 -37.37 56.50 -11.04
C SER A 9 -37.15 55.64 -9.79
N PRO A 10 -38.17 54.91 -9.30
CA PRO A 10 -38.00 54.06 -8.12
C PRO A 10 -37.14 52.84 -8.45
N ASP A 11 -36.10 52.62 -7.65
CA ASP A 11 -35.27 51.42 -7.68
C ASP A 11 -36.11 50.16 -7.38
N PRO A 12 -35.91 49.05 -8.10
CA PRO A 12 -36.51 47.78 -7.74
C PRO A 12 -35.84 47.19 -6.49
N GLU A 13 -36.63 46.95 -5.44
CA GLU A 13 -36.22 46.23 -4.24
C GLU A 13 -35.54 44.88 -4.58
N PRO A 14 -34.42 44.50 -3.93
CA PRO A 14 -33.86 43.17 -4.10
C PRO A 14 -34.61 42.16 -3.21
N SER A 15 -35.80 41.74 -3.63
CA SER A 15 -36.52 40.62 -3.02
C SER A 15 -35.96 39.27 -3.48
N ASN A 16 -34.70 38.96 -3.17
CA ASN A 16 -34.15 37.62 -3.39
C ASN A 16 -34.46 36.72 -2.19
N LYS A 17 -35.75 36.38 -2.01
CA LYS A 17 -36.13 35.19 -1.25
C LYS A 17 -35.73 33.99 -2.10
N ARG A 18 -34.60 33.38 -1.77
CA ARG A 18 -34.26 32.03 -2.27
C ARG A 18 -35.47 31.12 -2.03
N PRO A 19 -36.01 30.44 -3.05
CA PRO A 19 -36.92 29.34 -2.79
C PRO A 19 -36.09 28.28 -2.08
N ASN A 20 -36.44 28.01 -0.82
CA ASN A 20 -36.01 26.81 -0.13
C ASN A 20 -36.47 25.65 -0.99
N ASN A 21 -35.50 25.00 -1.63
CA ASN A 21 -35.76 23.74 -2.30
C ASN A 21 -35.84 22.72 -1.17
N ASP A 22 -37.06 22.47 -0.68
CA ASP A 22 -37.41 21.36 0.19
C ASP A 22 -37.20 20.04 -0.59
N THR A 23 -35.95 19.73 -0.89
CA THR A 23 -35.58 18.35 -1.20
C THR A 23 -35.46 17.68 0.16
N ALA A 24 -36.47 16.90 0.52
CA ALA A 24 -36.57 16.11 1.74
C ALA A 24 -35.20 15.59 2.21
N GLU A 25 -34.55 16.35 3.09
CA GLU A 25 -33.27 16.00 3.68
C GLU A 25 -33.59 14.98 4.75
N ASN A 26 -33.50 13.70 4.40
CA ASN A 26 -33.54 12.59 5.35
C ASN A 26 -32.63 12.98 6.54
N PRO A 27 -33.16 13.09 7.78
CA PRO A 27 -32.38 13.55 8.91
C PRO A 27 -31.18 12.63 9.07
N LYS A 28 -29.97 13.19 8.88
CA LYS A 28 -28.72 12.45 9.05
C LYS A 28 -28.80 11.74 10.41
N PRO A 29 -28.75 10.39 10.44
CA PRO A 29 -28.97 9.66 11.68
C PRO A 29 -27.97 10.14 12.73
N LYS A 30 -28.48 10.48 13.92
CA LYS A 30 -27.65 10.87 15.06
C LYS A 30 -26.67 9.73 15.31
N LYS A 31 -25.38 9.98 15.10
CA LYS A 31 -24.34 8.97 15.33
C LYS A 31 -24.35 8.63 16.82
N HIS A 32 -24.84 7.45 17.16
CA HIS A 32 -24.77 6.93 18.51
C HIS A 32 -23.29 6.85 18.92
N ARG A 33 -22.95 7.29 20.13
CA ARG A 33 -21.59 7.09 20.66
C ARG A 33 -21.37 5.58 20.76
N ARG A 34 -20.26 5.09 20.20
CA ARG A 34 -19.90 3.66 20.24
C ARG A 34 -19.88 3.17 21.69
N GLY A 35 -20.36 1.94 21.89
CA GLY A 35 -20.28 1.28 23.19
C GLY A 35 -18.83 0.99 23.56
N ARG A 36 -18.50 1.00 24.86
CA ARG A 36 -17.12 0.75 25.35
C ARG A 36 -16.55 -0.62 24.93
N HIS A 37 -17.41 -1.62 24.71
CA HIS A 37 -17.04 -2.99 24.35
C HIS A 37 -17.36 -3.36 22.88
N GLU A 38 -17.72 -2.38 22.05
CA GLU A 38 -17.99 -2.63 20.64
C GLU A 38 -16.65 -2.74 19.88
N PRO A 39 -16.48 -3.73 18.98
CA PRO A 39 -15.25 -3.87 18.21
C PRO A 39 -14.98 -2.61 17.37
N GLU A 40 -13.71 -2.26 17.23
CA GLU A 40 -13.32 -1.07 16.49
C GLU A 40 -13.67 -1.24 15.00
N PRO A 41 -14.47 -0.33 14.40
CA PRO A 41 -14.79 -0.43 13.00
C PRO A 41 -13.54 -0.14 12.16
N ASP A 42 -13.45 -0.70 10.95
CA ASP A 42 -12.37 -0.38 10.02
C ASP A 42 -12.47 1.09 9.59
N TRP A 43 -11.77 1.95 10.32
CA TRP A 43 -11.65 3.37 10.02
C TRP A 43 -11.09 3.61 8.63
N SER A 44 -10.21 2.74 8.17
CA SER A 44 -9.59 2.84 6.85
C SER A 44 -10.62 2.57 5.77
N ALA A 45 -11.50 1.58 5.92
CA ALA A 45 -12.62 1.36 4.99
C ALA A 45 -13.55 2.57 4.91
N GLN A 46 -13.94 3.13 6.05
CA GLN A 46 -14.80 4.31 6.08
C GLN A 46 -14.13 5.55 5.47
N MET A 47 -12.80 5.68 5.63
CA MET A 47 -12.04 6.75 4.99
C MET A 47 -11.88 6.53 3.50
N ARG A 48 -11.63 5.29 3.03
CA ARG A 48 -11.62 4.93 1.60
C ARG A 48 -12.95 5.31 0.94
N GLU A 49 -14.07 5.00 1.59
CA GLU A 49 -15.41 5.31 1.10
C GLU A 49 -15.69 6.83 1.07
N LYS A 50 -15.21 7.59 2.06
CA LYS A 50 -15.34 9.06 2.07
C LYS A 50 -14.47 9.72 1.02
N VAL A 51 -13.23 9.25 0.84
CA VAL A 51 -12.29 9.72 -0.17
C VAL A 51 -12.81 9.42 -1.57
N SER A 52 -13.45 8.27 -1.79
CA SER A 52 -14.05 7.93 -3.09
C SER A 52 -15.31 8.73 -3.39
N LYS A 53 -16.08 9.13 -2.36
CA LYS A 53 -17.40 9.79 -2.54
C LYS A 53 -17.37 11.32 -2.48
N SER A 54 -16.28 11.97 -2.05
CA SER A 54 -16.32 13.41 -1.83
C SER A 54 -15.00 14.12 -2.07
N SER A 55 -15.06 15.05 -3.04
CA SER A 55 -14.15 16.18 -3.27
C SER A 55 -12.97 15.93 -4.19
N ASN A 56 -12.90 16.73 -5.26
CA ASN A 56 -11.69 17.01 -6.05
C ASN A 56 -10.52 17.62 -5.23
N ARG A 57 -10.63 17.68 -3.89
CA ARG A 57 -9.58 18.16 -2.98
C ARG A 57 -8.91 16.97 -2.31
N VAL A 58 -7.59 16.93 -2.39
CA VAL A 58 -6.75 15.98 -1.64
C VAL A 58 -6.68 16.39 -0.17
N GLY A 59 -6.70 15.41 0.74
CA GLY A 59 -6.44 15.64 2.17
C GLY A 59 -5.01 16.15 2.46
N HIS A 60 -4.06 15.90 1.55
CA HIS A 60 -2.69 16.42 1.64
C HIS A 60 -2.21 17.02 0.30
N ALA A 61 -2.13 18.35 0.22
CA ALA A 61 -1.57 19.06 -0.93
C ALA A 61 -0.04 18.94 -1.00
N CYS A 62 0.56 19.08 -2.19
CA CYS A 62 2.02 19.19 -2.31
C CYS A 62 2.53 20.56 -1.90
N ASP A 63 3.82 20.70 -1.62
CA ASP A 63 4.38 21.93 -1.03
C ASP A 63 4.31 23.12 -2.00
N ARG A 64 4.50 22.87 -3.30
CA ARG A 64 4.32 23.89 -4.33
C ARG A 64 2.90 24.45 -4.36
N CYS A 65 1.89 23.56 -4.33
CA CYS A 65 0.49 23.97 -4.34
C CYS A 65 0.11 24.68 -3.03
N LYS A 66 0.67 24.26 -1.88
CA LYS A 66 0.51 24.95 -0.59
C LYS A 66 1.03 26.40 -0.69
N LEU A 67 2.26 26.59 -1.16
CA LEU A 67 2.90 27.91 -1.23
C LEU A 67 2.22 28.85 -2.24
N LYS A 68 1.89 28.34 -3.43
CA LYS A 68 1.22 29.11 -4.49
C LYS A 68 -0.30 29.24 -4.29
N LYS A 69 -0.85 28.68 -3.19
CA LYS A 69 -2.28 28.71 -2.86
C LYS A 69 -3.17 28.28 -4.04
N MET A 70 -2.76 27.23 -4.74
CA MET A 70 -3.45 26.70 -5.93
C MET A 70 -3.98 25.29 -5.68
N ARG A 71 -4.93 24.84 -6.51
CA ARG A 71 -5.51 23.49 -6.40
C ARG A 71 -4.44 22.42 -6.64
N CYS A 72 -4.42 21.42 -5.76
CA CYS A 72 -3.62 20.19 -5.90
C CYS A 72 -4.56 19.03 -6.26
N THR A 73 -4.21 18.23 -7.26
CA THR A 73 -4.93 17.01 -7.64
C THR A 73 -4.32 15.76 -6.96
N PRO A 74 -5.12 14.69 -6.75
CA PRO A 74 -4.70 13.49 -6.00
C PRO A 74 -3.94 12.43 -6.82
N ASP A 75 -3.26 12.76 -7.91
CA ASP A 75 -2.68 11.71 -8.78
C ASP A 75 -1.44 11.05 -8.14
N VAL A 76 -1.29 9.74 -8.39
CA VAL A 76 -0.30 8.86 -7.74
C VAL A 76 1.14 9.30 -8.03
N ASN A 77 1.40 9.75 -9.26
CA ASN A 77 2.74 10.12 -9.72
C ASN A 77 3.10 11.60 -9.48
N GLY A 78 2.18 12.41 -8.97
CA GLY A 78 2.35 13.86 -8.84
C GLY A 78 1.04 14.57 -9.15
N CYS A 79 0.80 15.76 -8.58
CA CYS A 79 -0.38 16.52 -9.01
C CYS A 79 -0.21 17.01 -10.46
N GLY A 80 -1.32 17.17 -11.19
CA GLY A 80 -1.32 17.57 -12.60
C GLY A 80 -0.54 18.85 -12.89
N CYS A 81 -0.56 19.83 -11.98
CA CYS A 81 0.23 21.05 -12.13
C CYS A 81 1.75 20.83 -12.08
N CYS A 82 2.22 19.88 -11.27
CA CYS A 82 3.64 19.53 -11.22
C CYS A 82 4.04 18.65 -12.40
N ILE A 83 3.16 17.75 -12.84
CA ILE A 83 3.38 16.89 -14.00
C ILE A 83 3.53 17.72 -15.28
N VAL A 84 2.62 18.66 -15.53
CA VAL A 84 2.66 19.53 -16.72
C VAL A 84 3.95 20.37 -16.78
N LEU A 85 4.46 20.78 -15.63
CA LEU A 85 5.71 21.55 -15.54
C LEU A 85 6.96 20.67 -15.48
N ASN A 86 6.80 19.35 -15.55
CA ASN A 86 7.86 18.36 -15.39
C ASN A 86 8.73 18.60 -14.13
N LEU A 87 8.08 18.96 -13.01
CA LEU A 87 8.73 19.21 -11.73
C LEU A 87 8.39 18.11 -10.73
N PRO A 88 9.33 17.73 -9.84
CA PRO A 88 9.08 16.72 -8.82
C PRO A 88 8.01 17.23 -7.83
N CYS A 89 6.93 16.48 -7.69
CA CYS A 89 5.86 16.79 -6.74
C CYS A 89 6.29 16.37 -5.34
N LYS A 90 6.79 17.32 -4.53
CA LYS A 90 7.26 17.05 -3.16
C LYS A 90 6.18 17.29 -2.11
N VAL A 91 6.25 16.48 -1.06
CA VAL A 91 5.34 16.51 0.09
C VAL A 91 6.18 16.40 1.36
N THR A 92 6.19 17.47 2.16
CA THR A 92 6.79 17.46 3.51
C THR A 92 5.77 16.99 4.55
N ASP A 93 6.14 15.96 5.29
CA ASP A 93 5.40 15.53 6.48
C ASP A 93 5.63 16.54 7.61
N ARG A 94 4.54 16.95 8.27
CA ARG A 94 4.56 17.96 9.33
C ARG A 94 5.06 17.41 10.66
N VAL A 95 4.98 16.10 10.87
CA VAL A 95 5.41 15.47 12.12
C VAL A 95 6.92 15.26 12.10
N THR A 96 7.42 14.60 11.05
CA THR A 96 8.84 14.26 10.91
C THR A 96 9.68 15.41 10.32
N GLY A 97 9.06 16.33 9.58
CA GLY A 97 9.77 17.36 8.81
C GLY A 97 10.43 16.83 7.55
N GLU A 98 10.33 15.53 7.28
CA GLU A 98 10.95 14.89 6.13
C GLU A 98 10.17 15.19 4.85
N THR A 99 10.89 15.37 3.75
CA THR A 99 10.31 15.72 2.46
C THR A 99 10.48 14.56 1.49
N PHE A 100 9.36 14.04 1.02
CA PHE A 100 9.33 12.93 0.09
C PHE A 100 8.71 13.33 -1.24
N VAL A 101 9.09 12.63 -2.30
CA VAL A 101 8.36 12.75 -3.58
C VAL A 101 7.02 12.04 -3.44
N ARG A 102 5.94 12.66 -3.91
CA ARG A 102 4.61 12.07 -3.95
C ARG A 102 4.68 10.71 -4.68
N GLY A 103 4.05 9.70 -4.08
CA GLY A 103 4.09 8.33 -4.61
C GLY A 103 5.34 7.53 -4.22
N ALA A 104 6.33 8.13 -3.53
CA ALA A 104 7.52 7.41 -3.06
C ALA A 104 7.17 6.22 -2.17
N ALA A 105 6.25 6.39 -1.21
CA ALA A 105 5.80 5.30 -0.34
C ALA A 105 5.23 4.12 -1.14
N GLY A 106 4.40 4.38 -2.17
CA GLY A 106 3.85 3.33 -3.03
C GLY A 106 4.93 2.55 -3.79
N LYS A 107 5.94 3.26 -4.32
CA LYS A 107 7.10 2.63 -4.98
C LYS A 107 7.93 1.80 -3.99
N MET A 108 8.15 2.31 -2.77
CA MET A 108 8.84 1.58 -1.72
C MET A 108 8.10 0.30 -1.34
N TYR A 109 6.77 0.34 -1.22
CA TYR A 109 5.97 -0.87 -0.97
C TYR A 109 6.10 -1.91 -2.07
N GLN A 110 6.05 -1.49 -3.34
CA GLN A 110 6.25 -2.40 -4.47
C GLN A 110 7.63 -3.04 -4.47
N GLU A 111 8.66 -2.26 -4.17
CA GLU A 111 10.03 -2.76 -4.09
C GLU A 111 10.22 -3.73 -2.92
N ILE A 112 9.70 -3.40 -1.74
CA ILE A 112 9.72 -4.29 -0.58
C ILE A 112 9.02 -5.61 -0.91
N TYR A 113 7.86 -5.56 -1.54
CA TYR A 113 7.11 -6.76 -1.93
C TYR A 113 7.92 -7.63 -2.91
N LYS A 114 8.52 -7.00 -3.93
CA LYS A 114 9.37 -7.67 -4.90
C LYS A 114 10.57 -8.35 -4.22
N LEU A 115 11.30 -7.61 -3.39
CA LEU A 115 12.47 -8.13 -2.66
C LEU A 115 12.09 -9.26 -1.69
N GLN A 116 10.93 -9.18 -1.06
CA GLN A 116 10.41 -10.25 -0.22
C GLN A 116 10.13 -11.52 -1.01
N GLN A 117 9.51 -11.38 -2.19
CA GLN A 117 9.24 -12.51 -3.07
C GLN A 117 10.54 -13.18 -3.52
N GLU A 118 11.51 -12.39 -3.98
CA GLU A 118 12.84 -12.89 -4.36
C GLU A 118 13.52 -13.61 -3.18
N SER A 119 13.42 -13.07 -1.96
CA SER A 119 13.97 -13.72 -0.77
C SER A 119 13.32 -15.08 -0.49
N ILE A 120 12.01 -15.21 -0.70
CA ILE A 120 11.28 -16.47 -0.53
C ILE A 120 11.75 -17.48 -1.59
N ASP A 121 11.80 -17.08 -2.85
CA ASP A 121 12.19 -17.95 -3.96
C ASP A 121 13.62 -18.47 -3.77
N GLN A 122 14.55 -17.58 -3.38
CA GLN A 122 15.93 -17.96 -3.07
C GLN A 122 16.01 -18.95 -1.91
N LYS A 123 15.27 -18.72 -0.82
CA LYS A 123 15.23 -19.65 0.32
C LYS A 123 14.66 -21.01 -0.06
N MET A 124 13.64 -21.04 -0.92
CA MET A 124 13.07 -22.27 -1.45
C MET A 124 14.09 -23.04 -2.29
N GLN A 125 14.81 -22.36 -3.18
CA GLN A 125 15.89 -22.99 -3.96
C GLN A 125 16.98 -23.57 -3.05
N ILE A 126 17.42 -22.82 -2.05
CA ILE A 126 18.42 -23.30 -1.07
C ILE A 126 17.90 -24.54 -0.35
N ALA A 127 16.64 -24.55 0.11
CA ALA A 127 16.07 -25.72 0.79
C ALA A 127 16.03 -26.96 -0.12
N ILE A 128 15.68 -26.79 -1.40
CA ILE A 128 15.69 -27.88 -2.39
C ILE A 128 17.12 -28.39 -2.60
N TRP A 129 18.09 -27.49 -2.74
CA TRP A 129 19.50 -27.87 -2.91
C TRP A 129 20.04 -28.60 -1.68
N GLN A 130 19.77 -28.10 -0.48
CA GLN A 130 20.15 -28.75 0.78
C GLN A 130 19.55 -30.16 0.89
N HIS A 131 18.28 -30.34 0.54
CA HIS A 131 17.65 -31.65 0.52
C HIS A 131 18.32 -32.61 -0.47
N LYS A 132 18.66 -32.14 -1.68
CA LYS A 132 19.40 -32.95 -2.67
C LYS A 132 20.78 -33.35 -2.17
N CYS A 133 21.52 -32.42 -1.57
CA CYS A 133 22.83 -32.70 -0.99
C CYS A 133 22.72 -33.78 0.11
N ALA A 134 21.77 -33.64 1.03
CA ALA A 134 21.55 -34.63 2.09
C ALA A 134 21.22 -36.03 1.53
N LEU A 135 20.41 -36.11 0.46
CA LEU A 135 20.10 -37.39 -0.18
C LEU A 135 21.33 -38.02 -0.84
N LEU A 136 22.18 -37.21 -1.48
CA LEU A 136 23.44 -37.69 -2.06
C LEU A 136 24.41 -38.17 -0.98
N GLU A 137 24.51 -37.46 0.14
CA GLU A 137 25.34 -37.86 1.30
C GLU A 137 24.90 -39.22 1.84
N GLN A 138 23.59 -39.43 2.05
CA GLN A 138 23.04 -40.73 2.46
C GLN A 138 23.35 -41.84 1.45
N MET A 139 23.25 -41.56 0.15
CA MET A 139 23.58 -42.55 -0.89
C MET A 139 25.06 -42.94 -0.85
N VAL A 140 25.96 -41.98 -0.66
CA VAL A 140 27.40 -42.23 -0.53
C VAL A 140 27.70 -43.09 0.69
N GLU A 141 27.08 -42.78 1.83
CA GLU A 141 27.26 -43.53 3.08
C GLU A 141 26.82 -44.99 2.94
N ASN A 142 25.63 -45.22 2.34
CA ASN A 142 25.13 -46.57 2.04
C ASN A 142 26.06 -47.37 1.10
N LEU A 143 26.70 -46.72 0.12
CA LEU A 143 27.65 -47.38 -0.77
C LEU A 143 28.95 -47.74 -0.05
N GLN A 144 29.46 -46.85 0.79
CA GLN A 144 30.66 -47.10 1.60
C GLN A 144 30.47 -48.27 2.55
N GLU A 145 29.30 -48.37 3.21
CA GLU A 145 28.98 -49.51 4.07
C GLU A 145 29.02 -50.83 3.29
N ARG A 146 28.43 -50.89 2.09
CA ARG A 146 28.46 -52.10 1.23
C ARG A 146 29.86 -52.48 0.78
N THR A 147 30.75 -51.52 0.55
CA THR A 147 32.14 -51.82 0.17
C THR A 147 33.00 -52.24 1.35
N ASN A 148 32.67 -51.78 2.56
CA ASN A 148 33.45 -52.02 3.77
C ASN A 148 32.98 -53.25 4.57
N THR A 149 31.88 -53.92 4.18
CA THR A 149 31.52 -55.23 4.77
C THR A 149 32.60 -56.24 4.42
N PRO A 150 33.36 -56.78 5.40
CA PRO A 150 34.35 -57.79 5.10
C PRO A 150 33.63 -59.04 4.61
N VAL A 151 33.95 -59.48 3.40
CA VAL A 151 33.62 -60.84 2.95
C VAL A 151 34.36 -61.78 3.90
N SER A 152 33.63 -62.46 4.79
CA SER A 152 34.21 -63.53 5.59
C SER A 152 34.58 -64.66 4.62
N ASP A 153 35.87 -64.77 4.31
CA ASP A 153 36.45 -65.87 3.55
C ASP A 153 36.37 -67.18 4.34
N ASP A 154 35.17 -67.76 4.44
CA ASP A 154 34.98 -69.17 4.80
C ASP A 154 35.30 -70.04 3.57
N PHE A 155 36.55 -70.02 3.11
CA PHE A 155 37.07 -71.07 2.25
C PHE A 155 37.33 -72.29 3.11
N GLY A 156 36.29 -73.13 3.26
CA GLY A 156 36.38 -74.43 3.90
C GLY A 156 37.54 -75.24 3.31
N THR A 157 38.49 -75.61 4.15
CA THR A 157 39.53 -76.59 3.85
C THR A 157 38.87 -77.94 3.58
N PHE A 158 38.70 -78.28 2.30
CA PHE A 158 38.38 -79.63 1.89
C PHE A 158 39.65 -80.47 2.02
N GLU A 159 39.80 -81.20 3.12
CA GLU A 159 40.82 -82.25 3.25
C GLU A 159 40.58 -83.31 2.17
N VAL A 160 41.44 -83.33 1.16
CA VAL A 160 41.49 -84.40 0.17
C VAL A 160 42.20 -85.59 0.83
N GLY A 161 41.43 -86.50 1.41
CA GLY A 161 41.93 -87.78 1.92
C GLY A 161 42.46 -88.64 0.76
N TYR A 162 43.78 -88.84 0.72
CA TYR A 162 44.40 -89.87 -0.11
C TYR A 162 44.25 -91.24 0.57
N ILE A 163 43.74 -92.20 -0.22
CA ILE A 163 43.60 -93.63 0.08
C ILE A 163 44.98 -94.30 0.15
#